data_AF-A0A7G9RZI0-F1
#
_entry.id   AF-A0A7G9RZI0-F1
#
_cell.length_a   1.000
_cell.length_b   1.000
_cell.length_c   1.000
_cell.angle_alpha   90.00
_cell.angle_beta   90.00
_cell.angle_gamma   90.00
#
_symmetry.space_group_name_H-M   'P 1'
#
loop_
_entity.id
_entity.type
_entity.pdbx_description
1 polymer ?
#
loop_
_entity_poly.entity_id
_entity_poly.type
_entity_poly.pdbx_seq_one_letter_code
_entity_poly.pdbx_strand_id
1 'polypeptide(L)'
;MANRNKKAETSLNQSEVIDYKRHYPLLAAGSLIYAFGLFLWGQTKKPYAYPEWPDYLMITFAVILGLGIVYSISKRNIMIKKYKNYHHIIYQEEIYDLTGIADYTDQSEDAVFNDIQELIKKGYFNFIRINPLTNTLDGAYIKAQKKKIKHGVIRCMGCGANNEVTENKITECEYCGRKLTLSEFKPEE
;
A
#
# COMPACT_ATOMS: atom_id res chain seq x y z
N MET A 1 -6.41 34.19 4.52
CA MET A 1 -6.12 33.06 5.44
C MET A 1 -6.22 31.67 4.77
N ALA A 2 -6.94 31.51 3.65
CA ALA A 2 -7.06 30.23 2.91
C ALA A 2 -5.73 29.67 2.33
N ASN A 3 -4.72 30.51 2.08
CA ASN A 3 -3.48 30.09 1.42
C ASN A 3 -2.50 29.33 2.33
N ARG A 4 -2.61 29.47 3.67
CA ARG A 4 -1.79 28.69 4.63
C ARG A 4 -2.31 27.25 4.81
N ASN A 5 -3.63 27.06 4.74
CA ASN A 5 -4.25 25.74 4.87
C ASN A 5 -3.97 24.86 3.66
N LYS A 6 -4.05 25.40 2.43
CA LYS A 6 -3.64 24.67 1.22
C LYS A 6 -2.18 24.23 1.27
N LYS A 7 -1.27 25.08 1.77
CA LYS A 7 0.16 24.75 1.88
C LYS A 7 0.43 23.65 2.92
N ALA A 8 -0.31 23.65 4.04
CA ALA A 8 -0.26 22.59 5.06
C ALA A 8 -0.86 21.26 4.57
N GLU A 9 -1.97 21.32 3.83
CA GLU A 9 -2.59 20.16 3.18
C GLU A 9 -1.71 19.55 2.09
N THR A 10 -1.00 20.40 1.32
CA THR A 10 -0.05 19.94 0.29
C THR A 10 1.17 19.30 0.93
N SER A 11 1.66 19.81 2.07
CA SER A 11 2.77 19.17 2.80
C SER A 11 2.40 17.83 3.46
N LEU A 12 1.15 17.65 3.91
CA LEU A 12 0.65 16.36 4.43
C LEU A 12 0.43 15.34 3.31
N ASN A 13 -0.12 15.78 2.17
CA ASN A 13 -0.37 14.92 1.01
C ASN A 13 0.93 14.46 0.34
N GLN A 14 2.02 15.24 0.46
CA GLN A 14 3.30 14.96 -0.19
C GLN A 14 4.30 14.22 0.71
N SER A 15 4.09 14.18 2.04
CA SER A 15 4.96 13.46 2.98
C SER A 15 4.69 11.96 3.09
N GLU A 16 3.57 11.47 2.54
CA GLU A 16 3.09 10.10 2.80
C GLU A 16 3.25 9.14 1.63
N VAL A 17 3.49 9.66 0.42
CA VAL A 17 3.94 8.82 -0.69
C VAL A 17 5.42 8.53 -0.47
N ILE A 18 5.73 7.60 0.42
CA ILE A 18 7.01 6.90 0.37
C ILE A 18 7.03 6.26 -1.01
N ASP A 19 7.68 6.92 -1.97
CA ASP A 19 7.89 6.42 -3.32
C ASP A 19 8.83 5.23 -3.20
N TYR A 20 8.23 4.08 -2.86
CA TYR A 20 8.95 2.86 -2.74
C TYR A 20 9.19 2.34 -4.15
N LYS A 21 10.26 2.88 -4.73
CA LYS A 21 10.78 2.48 -6.01
C LYS A 21 11.30 1.05 -5.88
N ARG A 22 10.78 0.15 -6.72
CA ARG A 22 11.19 -1.26 -6.73
C ARG A 22 12.69 -1.32 -7.04
N HIS A 23 13.49 -1.82 -6.11
CA HIS A 23 14.95 -1.86 -6.22
C HIS A 23 15.43 -3.03 -7.11
N TYR A 24 14.94 -3.09 -8.34
CA TYR A 24 15.40 -4.03 -9.36
C TYR A 24 16.92 -4.05 -9.60
N PRO A 25 17.64 -2.90 -9.67
CA PRO A 25 19.09 -2.95 -9.93
C PRO A 25 19.86 -3.62 -8.78
N LEU A 26 19.41 -3.44 -7.53
CA LEU A 26 20.04 -4.09 -6.37
C LEU A 26 19.73 -5.59 -6.31
N LEU A 27 18.54 -6.01 -6.75
CA LEU A 27 18.22 -7.43 -6.86
C LEU A 27 19.08 -8.10 -7.94
N ALA A 28 19.22 -7.46 -9.10
CA ALA A 28 20.11 -7.94 -10.17
C ALA A 28 21.57 -8.02 -9.71
N ALA A 29 22.07 -7.01 -8.99
CA ALA A 29 23.42 -7.02 -8.42
C ALA A 29 23.62 -8.18 -7.42
N GLY A 30 22.68 -8.40 -6.50
CA GLY A 30 22.73 -9.52 -5.56
C GLY A 30 22.72 -10.88 -6.26
N SER A 31 21.88 -11.04 -7.28
CA SER A 31 21.84 -12.27 -8.11
C SER A 31 23.15 -12.49 -8.87
N LEU A 32 23.78 -11.44 -9.41
CA LEU A 32 25.08 -11.52 -10.08
C LEU A 32 26.19 -11.94 -9.10
N ILE A 33 26.24 -11.35 -7.90
CA ILE A 33 27.22 -11.73 -6.86
C ILE A 33 27.07 -13.20 -6.46
N TYR A 34 25.82 -13.64 -6.25
CA TYR A 34 25.53 -15.03 -5.91
C TYR A 34 25.93 -16.01 -7.04
N ALA A 35 25.56 -15.70 -8.28
CA ALA A 35 25.93 -16.52 -9.45
C ALA A 35 27.45 -16.57 -9.66
N PHE A 36 28.13 -15.44 -9.46
CA PHE A 36 29.59 -15.35 -9.53
C PHE A 36 30.27 -16.20 -8.45
N GLY A 37 29.77 -16.16 -7.21
CA GLY A 37 30.26 -17.02 -6.12
C GLY A 37 30.12 -18.52 -6.43
N LEU A 38 28.97 -18.94 -6.96
CA LEU A 38 28.76 -20.33 -7.40
C LEU A 38 29.64 -20.72 -8.60
N PHE A 39 29.83 -19.79 -9.54
CA PHE A 39 30.72 -20.01 -10.69
C PHE A 39 32.17 -20.22 -10.22
N LEU A 40 32.68 -19.37 -9.33
CA LEU A 40 34.01 -19.51 -8.74
C LEU A 40 34.15 -20.85 -8.01
N TRP A 41 33.14 -21.25 -7.23
CA TRP A 41 33.11 -22.56 -6.59
C TRP A 41 33.27 -23.68 -7.62
N GLY A 42 32.54 -23.63 -8.73
CA GLY A 42 32.65 -24.61 -9.82
C GLY A 42 34.06 -24.71 -10.44
N GLN A 43 34.81 -23.61 -10.48
CA GLN A 43 36.17 -23.54 -11.02
C GLN A 43 37.25 -24.08 -10.06
N THR A 44 36.94 -24.31 -8.78
CA THR A 44 37.91 -24.81 -7.78
C THR A 44 38.29 -26.29 -7.97
N LYS A 45 37.71 -27.00 -8.95
CA LYS A 45 37.99 -28.42 -9.24
C LYS A 45 39.31 -28.64 -9.99
N LYS A 46 40.43 -28.06 -9.53
CA LYS A 46 41.76 -28.41 -10.06
C LYS A 46 42.33 -29.60 -9.29
N PRO A 47 42.84 -30.66 -9.96
CA PRO A 47 43.16 -31.93 -9.30
C PRO A 47 44.39 -31.91 -8.37
N TYR A 48 45.24 -30.87 -8.37
CA TYR A 48 46.52 -30.89 -7.63
C TYR A 48 46.96 -29.54 -7.01
N ALA A 49 46.07 -28.56 -6.89
CA ALA A 49 46.38 -27.33 -6.16
C ALA A 49 45.45 -27.27 -4.95
N TYR A 50 45.98 -27.48 -3.74
CA TYR A 50 45.25 -27.16 -2.51
C TYR A 50 45.04 -25.65 -2.51
N PRO A 51 43.79 -25.16 -2.65
CA PRO A 51 43.54 -23.74 -2.49
C PRO A 51 43.83 -23.39 -1.04
N GLU A 52 44.51 -22.27 -0.82
CA GLU A 52 44.72 -21.81 0.53
C GLU A 52 43.35 -21.54 1.18
N TRP A 53 43.22 -21.82 2.48
CA TRP A 53 41.99 -21.57 3.25
C TRP A 53 41.33 -20.18 3.01
N PRO A 54 42.07 -19.08 2.73
CA PRO A 54 41.48 -17.79 2.40
C PRO A 54 40.54 -17.79 1.18
N ASP A 55 40.81 -18.60 0.16
CA ASP A 55 40.03 -18.60 -1.09
C ASP A 55 38.62 -19.15 -0.88
N TYR A 56 38.51 -20.26 -0.14
CA TYR A 56 37.21 -20.84 0.21
C TYR A 56 36.40 -19.94 1.13
N LEU A 57 37.06 -19.26 2.08
CA LEU A 57 36.39 -18.30 2.96
C LEU A 57 35.83 -17.11 2.17
N MET A 58 36.57 -16.61 1.19
CA MET A 58 36.11 -15.51 0.34
C MET A 58 34.93 -15.92 -0.54
N ILE A 59 34.99 -17.09 -1.17
CA ILE A 59 33.92 -17.62 -2.03
C ILE A 59 32.64 -17.86 -1.21
N THR A 60 32.76 -18.51 -0.05
CA THR A 60 31.61 -18.78 0.84
C THR A 60 30.98 -17.49 1.35
N PHE A 61 31.80 -16.49 1.73
CA PHE A 61 31.31 -15.17 2.12
C PHE A 61 30.55 -14.47 0.99
N ALA A 62 31.08 -14.49 -0.25
CA ALA A 62 30.42 -13.90 -1.40
C ALA A 62 29.04 -14.54 -1.69
N VAL A 63 28.94 -15.87 -1.59
CA VAL A 63 27.68 -16.61 -1.77
C VAL A 63 26.66 -16.22 -0.69
N ILE A 64 27.06 -16.20 0.58
CA ILE A 64 26.19 -15.85 1.70
C ILE A 64 25.71 -14.39 1.57
N LEU A 65 26.62 -13.48 1.23
CA LEU A 65 26.31 -12.06 1.05
C LEU A 65 25.36 -11.83 -0.12
N GLY A 66 25.61 -12.46 -1.27
CA GLY A 66 24.72 -12.40 -2.43
C GLY A 66 23.31 -12.90 -2.10
N LEU A 67 23.19 -14.05 -1.42
CA LEU A 67 21.91 -14.60 -0.98
C LEU A 67 21.18 -13.68 0.01
N GLY A 68 21.91 -13.11 0.97
CA GLY A 68 21.36 -12.20 1.98
C GLY A 68 20.78 -10.91 1.37
N ILE A 69 21.42 -10.36 0.33
CA ILE A 69 20.92 -9.20 -0.42
C ILE A 69 19.63 -9.57 -1.16
N VAL A 70 19.62 -10.69 -1.90
CA VAL A 70 18.45 -11.15 -2.67
C VAL A 70 17.26 -11.40 -1.76
N TYR A 71 17.45 -12.11 -0.64
CA TYR A 71 16.40 -12.37 0.34
C TYR A 71 15.82 -11.07 0.91
N SER A 72 16.69 -10.16 1.36
CA SER A 72 16.28 -8.89 1.98
C SER A 72 15.47 -8.01 1.04
N ILE A 73 15.88 -7.91 -0.24
CA ILE A 73 15.17 -7.11 -1.24
C ILE A 73 13.86 -7.77 -1.65
N SER A 74 13.83 -9.09 -1.78
CA SER A 74 12.61 -9.83 -2.12
C SER A 74 11.54 -9.65 -1.06
N LYS A 75 11.92 -9.81 0.23
CA LYS A 75 11.02 -9.58 1.37
C LYS A 75 10.48 -8.16 1.38
N ARG A 76 11.34 -7.18 1.14
CA ARG A 76 10.96 -5.76 0.96
C ARG A 76 9.95 -5.59 -0.16
N ASN A 77 10.21 -6.13 -1.35
CA ASN A 77 9.34 -6.01 -2.52
C ASN A 77 7.93 -6.58 -2.29
N ILE A 78 7.81 -7.66 -1.52
CA ILE A 78 6.51 -8.23 -1.13
C ILE A 78 5.73 -7.23 -0.27
N MET A 79 6.37 -6.62 0.74
CA MET A 79 5.71 -5.64 1.61
C MET A 79 5.23 -4.41 0.84
N ILE A 80 6.01 -3.91 -0.13
CA ILE A 80 5.57 -2.80 -1.00
C ILE A 80 4.32 -3.18 -1.77
N LYS A 81 4.29 -4.39 -2.34
CA LYS A 81 3.17 -4.85 -3.14
C LYS A 81 1.90 -4.90 -2.29
N LYS A 82 2.00 -5.47 -1.08
CA LYS A 82 0.91 -5.45 -0.09
C LYS A 82 0.49 -4.02 0.25
N TYR A 83 1.45 -3.15 0.60
CA TYR A 83 1.19 -1.74 0.89
C TYR A 83 0.42 -1.05 -0.25
N LYS A 84 0.87 -1.18 -1.50
CA LYS A 84 0.20 -0.56 -2.65
C LYS A 84 -1.21 -1.08 -2.84
N ASN A 85 -1.44 -2.37 -2.64
CA ASN A 85 -2.76 -2.97 -2.73
C ASN A 85 -3.71 -2.41 -1.67
N TYR A 86 -3.31 -2.47 -0.40
CA TYR A 86 -4.15 -1.95 0.70
C TYR A 86 -4.29 -0.43 0.66
N HIS A 87 -3.27 0.30 0.23
CA HIS A 87 -3.34 1.74 0.03
C HIS A 87 -4.39 2.11 -1.02
N HIS A 88 -4.45 1.40 -2.14
CA HIS A 88 -5.51 1.60 -3.14
C HIS A 88 -6.89 1.38 -2.53
N ILE A 89 -7.09 0.27 -1.81
CA ILE A 89 -8.38 -0.07 -1.21
C ILE A 89 -8.81 0.95 -0.15
N ILE A 90 -7.90 1.33 0.74
CA ILE A 90 -8.21 2.22 1.86
C ILE A 90 -8.45 3.66 1.39
N TYR A 91 -7.69 4.14 0.41
CA TYR A 91 -7.69 5.55 0.04
C TYR A 91 -8.37 5.89 -1.28
N GLN A 92 -8.50 4.95 -2.20
CA GLN A 92 -9.16 5.16 -3.50
C GLN A 92 -10.57 4.56 -3.51
N GLU A 93 -10.72 3.35 -2.95
CA GLU A 93 -12.03 2.69 -2.81
C GLU A 93 -12.75 3.08 -1.50
N GLU A 94 -12.06 3.79 -0.59
CA GLU A 94 -12.60 4.32 0.67
C GLU A 94 -13.18 3.25 1.60
N ILE A 95 -12.61 2.04 1.58
CA ILE A 95 -13.02 0.93 2.46
C ILE A 95 -12.15 0.96 3.73
N TYR A 96 -12.78 1.16 4.88
CA TYR A 96 -12.08 1.36 6.16
C TYR A 96 -12.32 0.23 7.18
N ASP A 97 -13.24 -0.67 6.90
CA ASP A 97 -13.56 -1.84 7.71
C ASP A 97 -12.79 -3.08 7.22
N LEU A 98 -12.28 -3.88 8.17
CA LEU A 98 -11.50 -5.08 7.84
C LEU A 98 -12.33 -6.10 7.07
N THR A 99 -13.61 -6.24 7.40
CA THR A 99 -14.55 -7.14 6.71
C THR A 99 -14.74 -6.71 5.25
N GLY A 100 -14.99 -5.42 4.97
CA GLY A 100 -15.09 -4.91 3.60
C GLY A 100 -13.80 -5.06 2.80
N ILE A 101 -12.62 -4.91 3.44
CA ILE A 101 -11.33 -5.16 2.78
C ILE A 101 -11.15 -6.65 2.50
N ALA A 102 -11.57 -7.53 3.40
CA ALA A 102 -11.53 -8.98 3.23
C ALA A 102 -12.41 -9.42 2.05
N ASP A 103 -13.64 -8.92 1.98
CA ASP A 103 -14.57 -9.18 0.87
C ASP A 103 -14.03 -8.67 -0.48
N TYR A 104 -13.39 -7.49 -0.48
CA TYR A 104 -12.78 -6.93 -1.69
C TYR A 104 -11.55 -7.73 -2.18
N THR A 105 -10.80 -8.32 -1.25
CA THR A 105 -9.54 -9.03 -1.56
C THR A 105 -9.68 -10.54 -1.69
N ASP A 106 -10.87 -11.09 -1.41
CA ASP A 106 -11.13 -12.54 -1.32
C ASP A 106 -10.16 -13.23 -0.33
N GLN A 107 -9.92 -12.57 0.81
CA GLN A 107 -9.04 -13.05 1.88
C GLN A 107 -9.82 -13.18 3.17
N SER A 108 -9.33 -14.00 4.11
CA SER A 108 -9.91 -14.02 5.45
C SER A 108 -9.61 -12.72 6.20
N GLU A 109 -10.53 -12.30 7.07
CA GLU A 109 -10.36 -11.12 7.91
C GLU A 109 -9.09 -11.20 8.76
N ASP A 110 -8.74 -12.38 9.26
CA ASP A 110 -7.49 -12.63 9.99
C ASP A 110 -6.24 -12.39 9.14
N ALA A 111 -6.27 -12.77 7.85
CA ALA A 111 -5.15 -12.56 6.95
C ALA A 111 -4.96 -11.06 6.68
N VAL A 112 -6.05 -10.34 6.43
CA VAL A 112 -6.05 -8.89 6.23
C VAL A 112 -5.56 -8.17 7.49
N PHE A 113 -6.06 -8.57 8.67
CA PHE A 113 -5.63 -8.01 9.95
C PHE A 113 -4.12 -8.18 10.14
N ASN A 114 -3.60 -9.39 9.95
CA ASN A 114 -2.17 -9.68 10.12
C ASN A 114 -1.31 -8.90 9.11
N ASP A 115 -1.76 -8.78 7.86
CA ASP A 115 -1.04 -8.05 6.81
C ASP A 115 -0.97 -6.55 7.11
N ILE A 116 -2.10 -5.94 7.50
CA ILE A 116 -2.15 -4.53 7.86
C ILE A 116 -1.35 -4.26 9.14
N GLN A 117 -1.45 -5.12 10.16
CA GLN A 117 -0.62 -5.03 11.36
C GLN A 117 0.87 -5.12 11.05
N GLU A 118 1.27 -6.02 10.14
CA GLU A 118 2.67 -6.15 9.71
C GLU A 118 3.14 -4.86 9.01
N LEU A 119 2.30 -4.25 8.18
CA LEU A 119 2.58 -3.00 7.50
C LEU A 119 2.70 -1.80 8.46
N ILE A 120 1.82 -1.72 9.47
CA ILE A 120 1.90 -0.71 10.54
C ILE A 120 3.18 -0.91 11.34
N LYS A 121 3.46 -2.13 11.80
CA LYS A 121 4.65 -2.46 12.61
C LYS A 121 5.95 -2.13 11.90
N LYS A 122 6.01 -2.29 10.57
CA LYS A 122 7.17 -1.97 9.75
C LYS A 122 7.21 -0.50 9.28
N GLY A 123 6.22 0.31 9.64
CA GLY A 123 6.17 1.74 9.31
C GLY A 123 5.78 2.06 7.86
N TYR A 124 5.14 1.11 7.15
CA TYR A 124 4.57 1.39 5.82
C TYR A 124 3.28 2.20 5.94
N PHE A 125 2.44 1.88 6.92
CA PHE A 125 1.28 2.69 7.28
C PHE A 125 1.61 3.52 8.52
N ASN A 126 1.90 4.80 8.32
CA ASN A 126 2.11 5.74 9.41
C ASN A 126 0.76 6.31 9.86
N PHE A 127 0.59 6.50 11.17
CA PHE A 127 -0.59 7.15 11.76
C PHE A 127 -1.95 6.47 11.54
N ILE A 128 -1.95 5.18 11.16
CA ILE A 128 -3.14 4.31 11.13
C ILE A 128 -3.06 3.31 12.29
N ARG A 129 -4.20 3.02 12.90
CA ARG A 129 -4.38 2.02 13.95
C ARG A 129 -5.61 1.20 13.66
N ILE A 130 -5.57 -0.06 14.05
CA ILE A 130 -6.76 -0.93 14.00
C ILE A 130 -7.50 -0.77 15.32
N ASN A 131 -8.80 -0.49 15.25
CA ASN A 131 -9.68 -0.49 16.40
C ASN A 131 -10.23 -1.90 16.62
N PRO A 132 -9.84 -2.60 17.71
CA PRO A 132 -10.22 -3.99 17.94
C PRO A 132 -11.69 -4.17 18.32
N LEU A 133 -12.41 -3.09 18.66
CA LEU A 133 -13.82 -3.17 19.04
C LEU A 133 -14.76 -3.13 17.84
N THR A 134 -14.34 -2.43 16.78
CA THR A 134 -15.15 -2.18 15.58
C THR A 134 -14.57 -2.82 14.33
N ASN A 135 -13.38 -3.42 14.42
CA ASN A 135 -12.61 -3.93 13.27
C ASN A 135 -12.45 -2.90 12.14
N THR A 136 -12.35 -1.62 12.52
CA THR A 136 -12.15 -0.50 11.58
C THR A 136 -10.75 0.10 11.69
N LEU A 137 -10.28 0.66 10.59
CA LEU A 137 -9.05 1.44 10.51
C LEU A 137 -9.32 2.88 10.95
N ASP A 138 -8.64 3.30 12.00
CA ASP A 138 -8.69 4.64 12.56
C ASP A 138 -7.35 5.36 12.40
N GLY A 139 -7.37 6.60 11.92
CA GLY A 139 -6.15 7.39 11.75
C GLY A 139 -6.43 8.87 11.58
N ALA A 140 -5.46 9.72 11.93
CA ALA A 140 -5.58 11.18 11.74
C ALA A 140 -5.83 11.52 10.26
N TYR A 141 -5.21 10.76 9.36
CA TYR A 141 -5.36 10.94 7.92
C TYR A 141 -6.67 10.35 7.38
N ILE A 142 -7.11 9.19 7.87
CA ILE A 142 -8.43 8.61 7.54
C ILE A 142 -9.55 9.58 7.94
N LYS A 143 -9.44 10.21 9.12
CA LYS A 143 -10.39 11.24 9.56
C LYS A 143 -10.36 12.49 8.68
N ALA A 144 -9.20 12.90 8.18
CA ALA A 144 -9.05 14.02 7.26
C ALA A 144 -9.64 13.72 5.87
N GLN A 145 -9.41 12.52 5.33
CA GLN A 145 -10.03 11.99 4.11
C GLN A 145 -11.56 11.95 4.25
N LYS A 146 -12.07 11.30 5.31
CA LYS A 146 -13.51 11.22 5.60
C LYS A 146 -14.18 12.58 5.74
N LYS A 147 -13.45 13.60 6.21
CA LYS A 147 -13.94 14.99 6.33
C LYS A 147 -13.93 15.78 5.01
N LYS A 148 -13.11 15.37 4.02
CA LYS A 148 -13.10 15.97 2.68
C LYS A 148 -14.27 15.50 1.82
N ILE A 149 -14.85 14.35 2.14
CA ILE A 149 -16.07 13.86 1.53
C ILE A 149 -17.21 14.82 1.89
N LYS A 150 -17.65 15.63 0.93
CA LYS A 150 -18.86 16.43 1.13
C LYS A 150 -20.07 15.55 0.87
N HIS A 151 -20.94 15.49 1.86
CA HIS A 151 -22.28 14.97 1.71
C HIS A 151 -23.15 16.10 1.19
N GLY A 152 -23.84 15.86 0.07
CA GLY A 152 -24.77 16.81 -0.52
C GLY A 152 -26.15 16.16 -0.62
N VAL A 153 -27.20 16.92 -0.26
CA VAL A 153 -28.57 16.50 -0.56
C VAL A 153 -28.91 17.02 -1.95
N ILE A 154 -29.25 16.12 -2.88
CA ILE A 154 -29.74 16.52 -4.20
C ILE A 154 -31.20 16.12 -4.35
N ARG A 155 -31.92 16.94 -5.10
CA ARG A 155 -33.30 16.65 -5.45
C ARG A 155 -33.34 15.86 -6.76
N CYS A 156 -34.00 14.71 -6.74
CA CYS A 156 -34.17 13.91 -7.94
C CYS A 156 -35.06 14.64 -8.95
N MET A 157 -34.58 14.88 -10.18
CA MET A 157 -35.39 15.46 -11.27
C MET A 157 -36.61 14.60 -11.66
N GLY A 158 -36.57 13.29 -11.40
CA GLY A 158 -37.64 12.37 -11.78
C GLY A 158 -38.83 12.35 -10.81
N CYS A 159 -38.56 12.15 -9.52
CA CYS A 159 -39.61 11.97 -8.50
C CYS A 159 -39.68 13.14 -7.50
N GLY A 160 -38.75 14.10 -7.56
CA GLY A 160 -38.70 15.25 -6.67
C GLY A 160 -38.21 14.95 -5.26
N ALA A 161 -37.85 13.71 -4.94
CA ALA A 161 -37.36 13.31 -3.63
C ALA A 161 -35.92 13.78 -3.39
N ASN A 162 -35.62 14.11 -2.13
CA ASN A 162 -34.28 14.48 -1.69
C ASN A 162 -33.50 13.22 -1.35
N ASN A 163 -32.36 13.00 -2.00
CA ASN A 163 -31.46 11.90 -1.73
C ASN A 163 -30.14 12.45 -1.24
N GLU A 164 -29.55 11.81 -0.24
CA GLU A 164 -28.19 12.12 0.20
C GLU A 164 -27.19 11.46 -0.74
N VAL A 165 -26.22 12.23 -1.21
CA VAL A 165 -25.24 11.80 -2.20
C VAL A 165 -23.85 12.18 -1.74
N THR A 166 -22.95 11.23 -1.89
CA THR A 166 -21.54 11.37 -1.59
C THR A 166 -20.80 11.86 -2.83
N GLU A 167 -19.94 12.88 -2.71
CA GLU A 167 -19.02 13.28 -3.79
C GLU A 167 -18.28 12.04 -4.34
N ASN A 168 -18.20 11.91 -5.68
CA ASN A 168 -17.57 10.82 -6.44
C ASN A 168 -18.26 9.44 -6.52
N LYS A 169 -19.46 9.26 -5.96
CA LYS A 169 -20.24 8.02 -6.15
C LYS A 169 -21.49 8.27 -6.99
N ILE A 170 -21.81 7.34 -7.90
CA ILE A 170 -23.10 7.33 -8.60
C ILE A 170 -24.11 6.67 -7.66
N THR A 171 -25.03 7.46 -7.12
CA THR A 171 -26.07 6.98 -6.20
C THR A 171 -27.38 6.85 -6.96
N GLU A 172 -28.16 5.80 -6.68
CA GLU A 172 -29.50 5.64 -7.25
C GLU A 172 -30.55 6.27 -6.32
N CYS A 173 -31.56 6.91 -6.90
CA CYS A 173 -32.66 7.47 -6.14
C CYS A 173 -33.46 6.35 -5.45
N GLU A 174 -33.64 6.44 -4.13
CA GLU A 174 -34.35 5.42 -3.33
C GLU A 174 -35.79 5.19 -3.78
N TYR A 175 -36.42 6.23 -4.35
CA TYR A 175 -37.82 6.20 -4.75
C TYR A 175 -38.08 5.77 -6.20
N CYS A 176 -37.17 6.06 -7.13
CA CYS A 176 -37.43 5.83 -8.55
C CYS A 176 -36.30 5.12 -9.30
N GLY A 177 -35.22 4.73 -8.61
CA GLY A 177 -34.09 3.99 -9.19
C GLY A 177 -33.27 4.78 -10.22
N ARG A 178 -33.53 6.08 -10.39
CA ARG A 178 -32.78 6.90 -11.35
C ARG A 178 -31.38 7.17 -10.80
N LYS A 179 -30.35 6.99 -11.64
CA LYS A 179 -28.97 7.34 -11.31
C LYS A 179 -28.82 8.84 -11.16
N LEU A 180 -28.21 9.26 -10.07
CA LEU A 180 -27.93 10.65 -9.77
C LEU A 180 -26.43 10.90 -9.83
N THR A 181 -26.03 12.01 -10.43
CA THR A 181 -24.63 12.44 -10.49
C THR A 181 -24.52 13.85 -9.95
N LEU A 182 -23.47 14.11 -9.17
CA LEU A 182 -23.31 15.37 -8.43
C LEU A 182 -23.04 16.61 -9.33
N SER A 183 -23.00 16.43 -10.66
CA SER A 183 -22.85 17.52 -11.63
C SER A 183 -24.04 18.50 -11.67
N GLU A 184 -25.16 18.17 -11.02
CA GLU A 184 -26.35 19.02 -10.87
C GLU A 184 -26.37 19.84 -9.56
N PHE A 185 -25.27 19.83 -8.79
CA PHE A 185 -25.17 20.59 -7.54
C PHE A 185 -25.16 22.11 -7.81
N LYS A 186 -26.34 22.74 -7.76
CA LYS A 186 -26.45 24.19 -7.56
C LYS A 186 -26.42 24.42 -6.05
N PRO A 187 -25.32 24.95 -5.47
CA PRO A 187 -25.34 25.32 -4.06
C PRO A 187 -26.45 26.33 -3.83
N GLU A 188 -27.29 26.09 -2.82
CA GLU A 188 -28.09 27.17 -2.23
C GLU A 188 -27.09 28.18 -1.62
N GLU A 189 -27.30 29.45 -1.96
CA GLU A 189 -26.46 30.61 -1.62
C GLU A 189 -26.27 30.82 -0.11
#